data_AF-A0A0C2DC00-F1
#
_entry.id   AF-A0A0C2DC00-F1
#
_cell.length_a   1.000
_cell.length_b   1.000
_cell.length_c   1.000
_cell.angle_alpha   90.00
_cell.angle_beta   90.00
_cell.angle_gamma   90.00
#
_symmetry.space_group_name_H-M   'P 1'
#
loop_
_entity.id
_entity.type
_entity.pdbx_description
1 polymer ?
#
loop_
_entity_poly.entity_id
_entity_poly.type
_entity_poly.pdbx_seq_one_letter_code
_entity_poly.pdbx_strand_id
1 'polypeptide(L)' 'MDKRTGKWYWTDGSKVNYTKWAIHQPDRPDAEHCTQLHQDPGPGLVYVEDWKWNSISCDTRMKYFVCKR' A
#
# COMPACT_ATOMS: atom_id res chain seq x y z
N MET A 1 -2.32 -7.75 3.10
CA MET A 1 -1.69 -8.95 2.51
C MET A 1 -1.92 -10.13 3.43
N ASP A 2 -2.28 -11.28 2.88
CA ASP A 2 -2.39 -12.52 3.65
C ASP A 2 -0.98 -13.02 3.98
N LYS A 3 -0.67 -13.12 5.28
CA LYS A 3 0.69 -13.45 5.75
C LYS A 3 1.10 -14.90 5.46
N ARG A 4 0.15 -15.80 5.19
CA ARG A 4 0.44 -17.22 4.87
C ARG A 4 0.75 -17.41 3.39
N THR A 5 0.09 -16.66 2.53
CA THR A 5 0.14 -16.84 1.08
C THR A 5 0.94 -15.77 0.36
N GLY A 6 1.23 -14.65 1.03
CA GLY A 6 1.87 -13.47 0.43
C GLY A 6 0.97 -12.73 -0.57
N LYS A 7 -0.32 -13.07 -0.65
CA LYS A 7 -1.24 -12.50 -1.62
C LYS A 7 -1.93 -11.24 -1.10
N TRP A 8 -2.01 -10.22 -1.94
CA TRP A 8 -2.80 -9.02 -1.67
C TRP A 8 -4.30 -9.29 -1.87
N TYR A 9 -5.11 -8.65 -1.05
CA TYR A 9 -6.57 -8.73 -1.10
C TYR A 9 -7.17 -7.38 -0.68
N TRP A 10 -8.35 -7.06 -1.19
CA TRP A 10 -9.14 -5.91 -0.72
C TRP A 10 -9.94 -6.28 0.53
N THR A 11 -10.02 -5.37 1.49
CA THR A 11 -10.72 -5.58 2.75
C THR A 11 -12.23 -5.75 2.59
N ASP A 12 -12.79 -5.32 1.47
CA ASP A 12 -14.22 -5.48 1.14
C ASP A 12 -14.52 -6.77 0.37
N GLY A 13 -13.52 -7.63 0.14
CA GLY A 13 -13.67 -8.88 -0.61
C GLY A 13 -13.69 -8.74 -2.13
N SER A 14 -13.52 -7.53 -2.67
CA SER A 14 -13.38 -7.32 -4.12
C SER A 14 -12.18 -8.08 -4.68
N LYS A 15 -12.27 -8.53 -5.93
CA LYS A 15 -11.15 -9.18 -6.63
C LYS A 15 -10.01 -8.18 -6.85
N VAL A 16 -8.76 -8.63 -6.66
CA VAL A 16 -7.57 -7.87 -7.06
C VAL A 16 -7.34 -8.07 -8.56
N ASN A 17 -7.95 -7.24 -9.39
CA ASN A 17 -7.77 -7.21 -10.84
C ASN A 17 -7.07 -5.92 -11.33
N TYR A 18 -6.74 -5.02 -10.42
CA TYR A 18 -6.04 -3.78 -10.67
C TYR A 18 -4.97 -3.58 -9.60
N THR A 19 -3.77 -3.19 -10.01
CA THR A 19 -2.68 -2.82 -9.11
C THR A 19 -1.98 -1.56 -9.62
N LYS A 20 -1.64 -0.64 -8.71
CA LYS A 20 -0.94 0.60 -9.05
C LYS A 20 0.26 0.85 -8.14
N TRP A 21 1.07 -0.18 -7.90
CA TRP A 21 2.31 -0.10 -7.14
C TRP A 21 3.28 0.93 -7.73
N ALA A 22 4.04 1.58 -6.85
CA ALA A 22 5.23 2.32 -7.22
C ALA A 22 6.32 1.33 -7.70
N ILE A 23 7.32 1.84 -8.40
CA ILE A 23 8.50 1.07 -8.78
C ILE A 23 9.12 0.48 -7.50
N HIS A 24 9.51 -0.80 -7.59
CA HIS A 24 10.03 -1.63 -6.49
C HIS A 24 9.03 -2.05 -5.41
N GLN A 25 7.79 -1.59 -5.45
CA GLN A 25 6.77 -1.96 -4.47
C GLN A 25 5.93 -3.18 -4.93
N PRO A 26 5.50 -4.06 -4.01
CA PRO A 26 5.87 -4.13 -2.59
C PRO A 26 7.31 -4.66 -2.37
N ASP A 27 8.05 -4.14 -1.39
CA ASP A 27 9.48 -4.46 -1.18
C ASP A 27 9.82 -5.18 0.15
N ARG A 28 8.93 -5.16 1.15
CA ARG A 28 9.13 -5.77 2.48
C ARG A 28 8.05 -6.79 2.86
N PRO A 29 7.94 -7.95 2.18
CA PRO A 29 6.86 -8.91 2.40
C PRO A 29 6.86 -9.56 3.80
N ASP A 30 7.96 -9.48 4.54
CA ASP A 30 8.09 -9.96 5.92
C ASP A 30 7.49 -8.98 6.96
N ALA A 31 7.44 -7.68 6.66
CA ALA A 31 7.06 -6.65 7.62
C ALA A 31 5.86 -5.77 7.20
N GLU A 32 5.65 -5.58 5.89
CA GLU A 32 4.74 -4.56 5.36
C GLU A 32 3.52 -5.18 4.68
N HIS A 33 2.44 -5.30 5.44
CA HIS A 33 1.26 -6.07 5.04
C HIS A 33 0.03 -5.21 4.73
N CYS A 34 0.17 -3.89 4.79
CA CYS A 34 -0.86 -2.91 4.47
C CYS A 34 -0.43 -2.02 3.30
N THR A 35 -1.39 -1.36 2.67
CA THR A 35 -1.13 -0.49 1.51
C THR A 35 -1.35 0.96 1.88
N GLN A 36 -0.41 1.82 1.48
CA GLN A 36 -0.53 3.27 1.50
C GLN A 36 -0.68 3.78 0.07
N LEU A 37 -1.59 4.74 -0.13
CA LEU A 37 -1.64 5.55 -1.36
C LEU A 37 -0.85 6.83 -1.12
N HIS A 38 0.13 7.12 -1.96
CA HIS A 38 0.81 8.41 -1.96
C HIS A 38 -0.01 9.43 -2.74
N GLN A 39 -0.35 10.54 -2.10
CA GLN A 39 -1.14 11.61 -2.73
C GLN A 39 -0.25 12.76 -3.23
N ASP A 40 0.78 13.11 -2.46
CA ASP A 40 1.72 14.19 -2.77
C ASP A 40 3.17 13.70 -2.57
N PRO A 41 4.13 14.15 -3.40
CA PRO A 41 5.54 13.92 -3.16
C PRO A 41 5.94 14.80 -1.97
N GLY A 42 6.05 14.19 -0.79
CA GLY A 42 6.54 14.89 0.40
C GLY A 42 7.99 15.36 0.18
N PRO A 43 8.40 16.53 0.69
CA PRO A 43 9.77 16.99 0.57
C PRO A 43 10.74 15.95 1.17
N GLY A 44 11.70 15.49 0.36
CA GLY A 44 12.71 14.51 0.77
C GLY A 44 12.33 13.04 0.57
N LEU A 45 11.17 12.73 -0.03
CA LEU A 45 10.77 11.36 -0.30
C LEU A 45 11.18 10.93 -1.71
N VAL A 46 12.38 10.34 -1.83
CA VAL A 46 13.02 9.94 -3.11
C VAL A 46 12.27 8.83 -3.86
N TYR A 47 11.46 8.03 -3.16
CA TYR A 47 10.75 6.88 -3.73
C TYR A 47 9.23 7.06 -3.81
N VAL A 48 8.73 8.28 -3.58
CA VAL A 48 7.30 8.54 -3.64
C VAL A 48 6.91 8.90 -5.06
N GLU A 49 6.24 7.96 -5.71
CA GLU A 49 5.54 8.23 -6.96
C GLU A 49 4.10 8.65 -6.67
N ASP A 50 3.74 9.80 -7.23
CA ASP A 50 2.41 10.36 -7.05
C ASP A 50 1.31 9.39 -7.49
N TRP A 51 0.31 9.27 -6.63
CA TRP A 51 -0.86 8.42 -6.84
C TRP A 51 -0.54 6.93 -6.94
N LYS A 52 0.68 6.48 -6.61
CA LYS A 52 1.06 5.07 -6.59
C LYS A 52 0.96 4.48 -5.18
N TRP A 53 0.99 3.15 -5.13
CA TRP A 53 0.87 2.39 -3.90
C TRP A 53 2.23 1.98 -3.35
N ASN A 54 2.33 2.03 -2.03
CA ASN A 54 3.46 1.57 -1.23
C ASN A 54 2.99 0.47 -0.28
N SER A 55 3.76 -0.60 -0.08
CA SER A 55 3.55 -1.47 1.07
C SER A 55 4.01 -0.73 2.33
N ILE A 56 3.32 -0.96 3.44
CA ILE A 56 3.71 -0.36 4.70
C ILE A 56 3.33 -1.27 5.88
N SER A 57 4.03 -1.12 7.00
CA SER A 57 3.64 -1.76 8.25
C SER A 57 2.22 -1.34 8.62
N CYS A 58 1.37 -2.32 8.94
CA CYS A 58 -0.02 -2.08 9.32
C CYS A 58 -0.18 -1.26 10.60
N ASP A 59 0.84 -1.26 11.47
CA ASP A 59 0.84 -0.49 12.72
C ASP A 59 1.28 0.97 12.52
N THR A 60 1.62 1.34 11.28
CA THR A 60 1.97 2.73 10.95
C THR A 60 0.77 3.63 11.21
N ARG A 61 0.96 4.64 12.07
CA ARG A 61 -0.06 5.64 12.36
C ARG A 61 -0.23 6.59 11.18
N MET A 62 -1.32 6.41 10.45
CA MET A 62 -1.66 7.22 9.30
C MET A 62 -2.50 8.45 9.71
N LYS A 63 -2.18 9.61 9.14
CA LYS A 63 -2.95 10.85 9.37
C LYS A 63 -4.33 10.82 8.71
N TYR A 64 -4.45 10.14 7.58
CA TYR A 64 -5.65 10.06 6.75
C TYR A 64 -5.86 8.63 6.22
N PHE A 65 -7.11 8.30 5.89
CA PHE A 65 -7.51 7.06 5.23
C PHE A 65 -8.69 7.31 4.27
N VAL A 66 -8.89 6.40 3.32
CA VAL A 66 -9.98 6.46 2.34
C VAL A 66 -11.00 5.38 2.67
N CYS A 67 -12.28 5.74 2.71
CA CYS A 67 -13.39 4.81 2.85
C CYS A 67 -14.12 4.60 1.52
N LYS A 68 -14.72 3.42 1.36
CA LYS A 68 -15.65 3.07 0.28
C LYS A 68 -16.96 2.63 0.93
N ARG A 69 -18.09 2.96 0.29
CA ARG A 69 -19.43 2.49 0.66
C ARG A 69 -20.01 1.63 -0.45
#